data_AF-A0A2J6T4X0-F1
#
_entry.id   AF-A0A2J6T4X0-F1
#
_cell.length_a   1.000
_cell.length_b   1.000
_cell.length_c   1.000
_cell.angle_alpha   90.00
_cell.angle_beta   90.00
_cell.angle_gamma   90.00
#
_symmetry.space_group_name_H-M   'P 1'
#
loop_
_entity.id
_entity.type
_entity.pdbx_description
1 polymer ?
#
loop_
_entity_poly.entity_id
_entity_poly.type
_entity_poly.pdbx_seq_one_letter_code
_entity_poly.pdbx_strand_id
1 'polypeptide(L)'
;MEALGAASAVLGIAGFGLQVYQTLDDFISKATGAHQCIITLKTDINLTNVTLTRIQKLLLKDEEAKHSDKGRRLFDDAVLSATQDAANECFVVFQDIISFIETGGKLKVSRATKKQSIQVPQLDREAVVSKMQSIRWALVDKEITVYTSRLLSFKVSLNLIFSVTTFEMKYSELMDHNLTNESTILIDIRNHQVR
;
A
#
# COMPACT_ATOMS: atom_id res chain seq x y z
N MET A 1 3.28 18.33 -7.40
CA MET A 1 2.11 18.41 -6.50
C MET A 1 1.35 17.10 -6.48
N GLU A 2 1.14 16.42 -7.61
CA GLU A 2 0.38 15.16 -7.64
C GLU A 2 1.10 13.97 -6.96
N ALA A 3 2.41 13.80 -7.15
CA ALA A 3 3.17 12.72 -6.50
C ALA A 3 3.23 12.87 -4.97
N LEU A 4 3.51 14.08 -4.46
CA LEU A 4 3.45 14.37 -3.01
C LEU A 4 2.04 14.13 -2.43
N GLY A 5 0.99 14.55 -3.14
CA GLY A 5 -0.39 14.30 -2.73
C GLY A 5 -0.73 12.81 -2.65
N ALA A 6 -0.32 12.03 -3.66
CA ALA A 6 -0.45 10.58 -3.67
C ALA A 6 0.36 9.93 -2.53
N ALA A 7 1.61 10.36 -2.30
CA ALA A 7 2.46 9.85 -1.23
C ALA A 7 1.84 10.08 0.16
N SER A 8 1.32 11.29 0.41
CA SER A 8 0.64 11.61 1.67
C SER A 8 -0.65 10.82 1.87
N ALA A 9 -1.45 10.63 0.81
CA ALA A 9 -2.65 9.80 0.87
C ALA A 9 -2.31 8.33 1.18
N VAL A 10 -1.35 7.75 0.45
CA VAL A 10 -0.88 6.37 0.68
C VAL A 10 -0.32 6.21 2.10
N LEU A 11 0.43 7.20 2.61
CA LEU A 11 0.94 7.19 3.98
C LEU A 11 -0.19 7.14 5.01
N GLY A 12 -1.21 7.98 4.87
CA GLY A 12 -2.37 7.99 5.76
C GLY A 12 -3.10 6.66 5.76
N ILE A 13 -3.31 6.07 4.58
CA ILE A 13 -3.99 4.78 4.43
C ILE A 13 -3.16 3.63 5.01
N ALA A 14 -1.85 3.64 4.81
CA ALA A 14 -0.93 2.68 5.43
C ALA A 14 -0.96 2.80 6.97
N GLY A 15 -0.93 4.03 7.49
CA GLY A 15 -1.08 4.30 8.92
C GLY A 15 -2.39 3.76 9.49
N PHE A 16 -3.50 3.91 8.75
CA PHE A 16 -4.78 3.31 9.14
C PHE A 16 -4.73 1.79 9.13
N GLY A 17 -4.23 1.18 8.05
CA GLY A 17 -4.08 -0.27 7.94
C GLY A 17 -3.24 -0.86 9.08
N LEU A 18 -2.21 -0.14 9.54
CA LEU A 18 -1.42 -0.51 10.72
C LEU A 18 -2.27 -0.52 11.99
N GLN A 19 -3.11 0.49 12.22
CA GLN A 19 -4.01 0.51 13.38
C GLN A 19 -4.99 -0.67 13.34
N VAL A 20 -5.55 -1.01 12.17
CA VAL A 20 -6.42 -2.18 12.00
C VAL A 20 -5.66 -3.47 12.31
N TYR A 21 -4.47 -3.65 11.72
CA TYR A 21 -3.60 -4.81 11.98
C TYR A 21 -3.33 -4.98 13.47
N GLN A 22 -2.89 -3.91 14.12
CA GLN A 22 -2.60 -3.87 15.54
C GLN A 22 -3.84 -4.27 16.35
N THR A 23 -5.02 -3.75 16.02
CA THR A 23 -6.27 -4.10 16.70
C THR A 23 -6.59 -5.59 16.60
N LEU A 24 -6.44 -6.18 15.43
CA LEU A 24 -6.64 -7.63 15.23
C LEU A 24 -5.61 -8.47 15.97
N ASP A 25 -4.36 -8.03 16.01
CA ASP A 25 -3.27 -8.71 16.72
C ASP A 25 -3.50 -8.73 18.24
N ASP A 26 -3.97 -7.62 18.80
CA ASP A 26 -4.37 -7.53 20.21
C ASP A 26 -5.54 -8.47 20.53
N PHE A 27 -6.52 -8.56 19.64
CA PHE A 27 -7.61 -9.51 19.84
C PHE A 27 -7.10 -10.97 19.79
N ILE A 28 -6.28 -11.31 18.81
CA ILE A 28 -5.74 -12.67 18.64
C ILE A 28 -4.91 -13.09 19.86
N SER A 29 -4.08 -12.18 20.40
CA SER A 29 -3.27 -12.46 21.59
C SER A 29 -4.10 -12.66 22.86
N LYS A 30 -5.28 -12.04 22.95
CA LYS A 30 -6.20 -12.15 24.11
C LYS A 30 -7.22 -13.28 23.98
N ALA A 31 -7.49 -13.76 22.76
CA ALA A 31 -8.49 -14.78 22.50
C ALA A 31 -7.91 -16.21 22.62
N THR A 32 -8.51 -17.04 23.48
CA THR A 32 -8.20 -18.48 23.55
C THR A 32 -8.74 -19.19 22.31
N GLY A 33 -7.88 -19.37 21.30
CA GLY A 33 -8.26 -19.96 20.01
C GLY A 33 -8.83 -18.94 19.03
N ALA A 34 -7.95 -18.07 18.51
CA ALA A 34 -8.31 -17.16 17.43
C ALA A 34 -8.78 -17.95 16.19
N HIS A 35 -9.91 -17.52 15.61
CA HIS A 35 -10.44 -18.15 14.42
C HIS A 35 -9.48 -17.94 13.24
N GLN A 36 -9.22 -18.99 12.47
CA GLN A 36 -8.27 -18.98 11.37
C GLN A 36 -8.50 -17.84 10.37
N CYS A 37 -9.77 -17.49 10.13
CA CYS A 37 -10.12 -16.39 9.23
C CYS A 37 -9.63 -15.02 9.71
N ILE A 38 -9.60 -14.76 11.02
CA ILE A 38 -9.08 -13.51 11.59
C ILE A 38 -7.56 -13.47 11.47
N ILE A 39 -6.89 -14.61 11.67
CA ILE A 39 -5.43 -14.73 11.49
C ILE A 39 -5.06 -14.45 10.04
N THR A 40 -5.81 -15.03 9.09
CA THR A 40 -5.62 -14.77 7.66
C THR A 40 -5.89 -13.30 7.33
N LEU A 41 -7.00 -12.72 7.81
CA LEU A 41 -7.33 -11.32 7.59
C LEU A 41 -6.23 -10.38 8.12
N LYS A 42 -5.74 -10.61 9.35
CA LYS A 42 -4.62 -9.87 9.93
C LYS A 42 -3.39 -9.93 9.02
N THR A 43 -3.07 -11.12 8.53
CA THR A 43 -1.91 -11.36 7.67
C THR A 43 -2.04 -10.59 6.36
N ASP A 44 -3.20 -10.60 5.71
CA ASP A 44 -3.42 -9.88 4.46
C ASP A 44 -3.44 -8.36 4.64
N ILE A 45 -3.98 -7.85 5.75
CA ILE A 45 -3.86 -6.41 6.09
C ILE A 45 -2.38 -6.04 6.24
N ASN A 46 -1.60 -6.82 6.99
CA ASN A 46 -0.17 -6.54 7.18
C ASN A 46 0.59 -6.51 5.84
N LEU A 47 0.39 -7.53 5.00
CA LEU A 47 1.04 -7.60 3.69
C LEU A 47 0.64 -6.43 2.79
N THR A 48 -0.65 -6.08 2.76
CA THR A 48 -1.14 -4.92 2.02
C THR A 48 -0.49 -3.63 2.53
N ASN A 49 -0.40 -3.47 3.85
CA ASN A 49 0.20 -2.31 4.48
C ASN A 49 1.71 -2.18 4.18
N VAL A 50 2.44 -3.29 4.19
CA VAL A 50 3.85 -3.34 3.78
C VAL A 50 4.01 -2.89 2.33
N THR A 51 3.15 -3.34 1.42
CA THR A 51 3.20 -2.91 0.02
C THR A 51 2.88 -1.42 -0.13
N LEU A 52 1.85 -0.91 0.55
CA LEU A 52 1.53 0.54 0.56
C LEU A 52 2.71 1.38 1.06
N THR A 53 3.37 0.95 2.14
CA THR A 53 4.55 1.62 2.69
C THR A 53 5.73 1.62 1.70
N ARG A 54 5.92 0.53 0.95
CA ARG A 54 6.96 0.46 -0.09
C ARG A 54 6.67 1.41 -1.25
N ILE A 55 5.42 1.46 -1.70
CA ILE A 55 4.97 2.39 -2.75
C ILE A 55 5.14 3.85 -2.29
N GLN A 56 4.75 4.16 -1.06
CA GLN A 56 4.94 5.49 -0.49
C GLN A 56 6.41 5.93 -0.51
N LYS A 57 7.35 5.03 -0.19
CA LYS A 57 8.79 5.31 -0.32
C LYS A 57 9.21 5.58 -1.76
N LEU A 58 8.66 4.85 -2.74
CA LEU A 58 8.94 5.11 -4.16
C LEU A 58 8.39 6.47 -4.62
N LEU A 59 7.17 6.82 -4.19
CA LEU A 59 6.56 8.12 -4.51
C LEU A 59 7.36 9.29 -3.91
N LEU A 60 7.89 9.14 -2.68
CA LEU A 60 8.78 10.14 -2.09
C LEU A 60 10.08 10.30 -2.88
N LYS A 61 10.69 9.19 -3.31
CA LYS A 61 11.89 9.22 -4.16
C LYS A 61 11.61 9.88 -5.52
N ASP A 62 10.45 9.63 -6.11
CA ASP A 62 10.02 10.28 -7.36
C ASP A 62 9.89 11.80 -7.21
N GLU A 63 9.28 12.26 -6.12
CA GLU A 63 9.17 13.68 -5.82
C GLU A 63 10.55 14.30 -5.56
N GLU A 64 11.45 13.63 -4.84
CA GLU A 64 12.85 14.08 -4.64
C GLU A 64 13.60 14.19 -5.97
N ALA A 65 13.45 13.20 -6.86
CA ALA A 65 14.10 13.19 -8.17
C ALA A 65 13.62 14.36 -9.04
N LYS A 66 12.34 14.73 -8.97
CA LYS A 66 11.77 15.87 -9.69
C LYS A 66 12.46 17.21 -9.38
N HIS A 67 12.99 17.37 -8.16
CA HIS A 67 13.70 18.58 -7.73
C HIS A 67 15.21 18.52 -7.98
N SER A 68 15.73 17.43 -8.54
CA SER A 68 17.13 17.29 -8.91
C SER A 68 17.33 17.59 -10.41
N ASP A 69 18.42 18.30 -10.75
CA ASP A 69 18.78 18.70 -12.13
C ASP A 69 18.99 17.52 -13.11
N LYS A 70 18.92 16.26 -12.63
CA LYS A 70 19.14 15.03 -13.41
C LYS A 70 17.99 14.02 -13.33
N GLY A 71 16.94 14.29 -12.55
CA GLY A 71 15.97 13.26 -12.18
C GLY A 71 14.82 13.10 -13.18
N ARG A 72 14.76 11.93 -13.84
CA ARG A 72 13.57 11.49 -14.59
C ARG A 72 12.50 11.02 -13.60
N ARG A 73 11.25 11.47 -13.80
CA ARG A 73 10.11 10.95 -13.03
C ARG A 73 9.91 9.46 -13.32
N LEU A 74 9.76 8.67 -12.27
CA LEU A 74 9.43 7.25 -12.21
C LEU A 74 7.92 7.01 -12.37
N PHE A 75 7.10 7.95 -11.93
CA PHE A 75 5.66 7.89 -12.04
C PHE A 75 5.15 8.98 -12.98
N ASP A 76 4.57 8.55 -14.11
CA ASP A 76 3.70 9.42 -14.88
C ASP A 76 2.36 9.62 -14.14
N ASP A 77 1.57 10.58 -14.62
CA ASP A 77 0.33 10.97 -13.94
C ASP A 77 -0.74 9.86 -13.99
N ALA A 78 -0.70 8.97 -14.99
CA ALA A 78 -1.59 7.82 -15.07
C ALA A 78 -1.25 6.76 -14.01
N VAL A 79 0.04 6.46 -13.82
CA VAL A 79 0.50 5.53 -12.77
C VAL A 79 0.26 6.12 -11.38
N LEU A 80 0.44 7.44 -11.19
CA LEU A 80 0.08 8.11 -9.94
C LEU A 80 -1.41 7.96 -9.62
N SER A 81 -2.28 8.23 -10.60
CA SER A 81 -3.73 8.07 -10.43
C SER A 81 -4.10 6.63 -10.10
N ALA A 82 -3.56 5.65 -10.84
CA ALA A 82 -3.82 4.24 -10.58
C ALA A 82 -3.33 3.78 -9.20
N THR A 83 -2.19 4.30 -8.75
CA THR A 83 -1.64 4.05 -7.41
C THR A 83 -2.56 4.60 -6.32
N GLN A 84 -3.03 5.83 -6.50
CA GLN A 84 -3.94 6.47 -5.56
C GLN A 84 -5.30 5.78 -5.52
N ASP A 85 -5.85 5.38 -6.67
CA ASP A 85 -7.11 4.63 -6.74
C ASP A 85 -6.99 3.27 -6.05
N ALA A 86 -5.91 2.51 -6.30
CA ALA A 86 -5.67 1.24 -5.63
C ALA A 86 -5.51 1.40 -4.10
N ALA A 87 -4.82 2.47 -3.65
CA ALA A 87 -4.70 2.77 -2.23
C ALA A 87 -6.06 3.12 -1.61
N ASN A 88 -6.89 3.91 -2.29
CA ASN A 88 -8.23 4.25 -1.84
C ASN A 88 -9.11 2.99 -1.70
N GLU A 89 -8.99 2.04 -2.62
CA GLU A 89 -9.70 0.76 -2.52
C GLU A 89 -9.26 -0.05 -1.30
N CYS A 90 -7.97 -0.05 -0.97
CA CYS A 90 -7.48 -0.63 0.30
C CYS A 90 -8.10 0.07 1.52
N PHE A 91 -8.17 1.40 1.49
CA PHE A 91 -8.78 2.18 2.58
C PHE A 91 -10.24 1.81 2.82
N VAL A 92 -11.03 1.71 1.74
CA VAL A 92 -12.44 1.29 1.82
C VAL A 92 -12.56 -0.09 2.47
N VAL A 93 -11.69 -1.05 2.11
CA VAL A 93 -11.72 -2.38 2.74
C VAL A 93 -11.34 -2.31 4.21
N PHE A 94 -10.33 -1.52 4.59
CA PHE A 94 -9.99 -1.34 6.00
C PHE A 94 -11.14 -0.73 6.80
N GLN A 95 -11.86 0.25 6.24
CA GLN A 95 -13.05 0.83 6.87
C GLN A 95 -14.18 -0.19 6.98
N ASP A 96 -14.46 -0.95 5.92
CA ASP A 96 -15.49 -1.98 5.94
C ASP A 96 -15.23 -3.03 7.03
N ILE A 97 -13.97 -3.43 7.23
CA ILE A 97 -13.56 -4.36 8.29
C ILE A 97 -13.86 -3.77 9.66
N ILE A 98 -13.51 -2.51 9.90
CA ILE A 98 -13.77 -1.85 11.19
C ILE A 98 -15.27 -1.68 11.42
N SER A 99 -16.02 -1.16 10.45
CA SER A 99 -17.47 -1.01 10.59
C SER A 99 -18.17 -2.35 10.79
N PHE A 100 -17.71 -3.41 10.11
CA PHE A 100 -18.17 -4.77 10.36
C PHE A 100 -17.96 -5.17 11.83
N ILE A 101 -16.77 -4.92 12.38
CA ILE A 101 -16.47 -5.22 13.78
C ILE A 101 -17.32 -4.38 14.73
N GLU A 102 -17.37 -3.06 14.55
CA GLU A 102 -18.11 -2.12 15.42
C GLU A 102 -19.61 -2.42 15.48
N THR A 103 -20.18 -2.91 14.38
CA THR A 103 -21.58 -3.35 14.34
C THR A 103 -21.82 -4.74 14.94
N GLY A 104 -20.77 -5.41 15.42
CA GLY A 104 -20.83 -6.77 15.96
C GLY A 104 -21.08 -7.82 14.88
N GLY A 105 -20.55 -7.60 13.67
CA GLY A 105 -20.68 -8.51 12.55
C GLY A 105 -22.04 -8.49 11.84
N LYS A 106 -22.83 -7.42 12.05
CA LYS A 106 -24.17 -7.27 11.45
C LYS A 106 -24.13 -6.59 10.08
N LEU A 107 -23.14 -5.71 9.85
CA LEU A 107 -23.00 -5.04 8.56
C LEU A 107 -22.57 -6.04 7.50
N LYS A 108 -23.18 -6.01 6.32
CA LYS A 108 -22.70 -6.78 5.17
C LYS A 108 -21.70 -5.94 4.36
N VAL A 109 -20.79 -6.62 3.67
CA VAL A 109 -19.76 -6.01 2.82
C VAL A 109 -20.39 -4.95 1.90
N SER A 110 -19.94 -3.71 2.04
CA SER A 110 -20.34 -2.63 1.13
C SER A 110 -19.60 -2.76 -0.20
N ARG A 111 -20.31 -2.61 -1.31
CA ARG A 111 -19.71 -2.52 -2.66
C ARG A 111 -19.34 -1.09 -3.05
N ALA A 112 -19.54 -0.11 -2.17
CA ALA A 112 -19.43 1.29 -2.55
C ALA A 112 -17.97 1.74 -2.72
N THR A 113 -17.56 1.90 -3.98
CA THR A 113 -16.32 2.54 -4.44
C THR A 113 -16.46 4.06 -4.57
N LYS A 114 -17.22 4.71 -3.69
CA LYS A 114 -17.33 6.17 -3.76
C LYS A 114 -16.02 6.79 -3.29
N LYS A 115 -15.51 7.75 -4.07
CA LYS A 115 -14.45 8.70 -3.67
C LYS A 115 -14.91 9.43 -2.40
N GLN A 116 -14.67 8.81 -1.25
CA GLN A 116 -14.89 9.42 0.04
C GLN A 116 -13.68 10.29 0.36
N SER A 117 -13.94 11.40 1.03
CA SER A 117 -12.89 12.15 1.70
C SER A 117 -12.12 11.17 2.60
N ILE A 118 -10.82 11.01 2.34
CA ILE A 118 -9.93 10.14 3.11
C ILE A 118 -9.64 10.85 4.44
N GLN A 119 -10.62 10.85 5.34
CA GLN A 119 -10.38 11.15 6.73
C GLN A 119 -10.06 9.82 7.40
N VAL A 120 -8.77 9.62 7.69
CA VAL A 120 -8.31 8.44 8.42
C VAL A 120 -8.86 8.53 9.84
N PRO A 121 -9.79 7.65 10.24
CA PRO A 121 -10.33 7.69 11.59
C PRO A 121 -9.28 7.17 12.58
N GLN A 122 -9.27 7.74 13.77
CA GLN A 122 -8.51 7.19 14.89
C GLN A 122 -9.33 6.07 15.53
N LEU A 123 -8.74 4.88 15.65
CA LEU A 123 -9.43 3.72 16.21
C LEU A 123 -9.33 3.72 17.73
N ASP A 124 -10.49 3.61 18.41
CA ASP A 124 -10.54 3.20 19.81
C ASP A 124 -10.30 1.68 19.89
N ARG A 125 -9.02 1.32 20.02
CA ARG A 125 -8.55 -0.06 19.98
C ARG A 125 -9.21 -0.93 21.06
N GLU A 126 -9.44 -0.39 22.25
CA GLU A 126 -10.05 -1.13 23.35
C GLU A 126 -11.53 -1.39 23.08
N ALA A 127 -12.28 -0.39 22.62
CA ALA A 127 -13.67 -0.55 22.24
C ALA A 127 -13.85 -1.57 21.10
N VAL A 128 -12.99 -1.51 20.08
CA VAL A 128 -13.03 -2.44 18.94
C VAL A 128 -12.70 -3.87 19.39
N VAL A 129 -11.64 -4.08 20.19
CA VAL A 129 -11.29 -5.41 20.73
C VAL A 129 -12.42 -5.97 21.60
N SER A 130 -13.02 -5.13 22.46
CA SER A 130 -14.19 -5.54 23.26
C SER A 130 -15.35 -5.99 22.36
N LYS A 131 -15.60 -5.26 21.25
CA LYS A 131 -16.64 -5.63 20.30
C LYS A 131 -16.34 -6.94 19.58
N MET A 132 -15.10 -7.18 19.19
CA MET A 132 -14.66 -8.44 18.57
C MET A 132 -14.97 -9.67 19.44
N GLN A 133 -14.91 -9.55 20.77
CA GLN A 133 -15.25 -10.65 21.68
C GLN A 133 -16.73 -11.04 21.61
N SER A 134 -17.61 -10.12 21.23
CA SER A 134 -19.06 -10.38 21.10
C SER A 134 -19.45 -11.05 19.78
N ILE A 135 -18.54 -11.08 18.80
CA ILE A 135 -18.82 -11.60 17.45
C ILE A 135 -18.79 -13.13 17.47
N ARG A 136 -19.82 -13.74 16.89
CA ARG A 136 -19.84 -15.18 16.61
C ARG A 136 -19.06 -15.47 15.33
N TRP A 137 -17.73 -15.51 15.43
CA TRP A 137 -16.81 -15.61 14.30
C TRP A 137 -17.09 -16.76 13.34
N ALA A 138 -17.50 -17.93 13.85
CA ALA A 138 -17.93 -19.06 13.03
C ALA A 138 -19.11 -18.76 12.09
N LEU A 139 -19.98 -17.81 12.44
CA LEU A 139 -21.16 -17.46 11.64
C LEU A 139 -20.90 -16.38 10.58
N VAL A 140 -19.77 -15.69 10.68
CA VAL A 140 -19.41 -14.56 9.82
C VAL A 140 -18.16 -14.81 8.98
N ASP A 141 -17.73 -16.07 8.93
CA ASP A 141 -16.54 -16.52 8.22
C ASP A 141 -16.57 -16.18 6.72
N LYS A 142 -17.77 -16.24 6.13
CA LYS A 142 -18.00 -15.91 4.71
C LYS A 142 -17.74 -14.43 4.45
N GLU A 143 -18.24 -13.54 5.29
CA GLU A 143 -18.05 -12.10 5.19
C GLU A 143 -16.57 -11.72 5.35
N ILE A 144 -15.87 -12.34 6.30
CA ILE A 144 -14.42 -12.15 6.49
C ILE A 144 -13.64 -12.61 5.25
N THR A 145 -13.99 -13.76 4.67
CA THR A 145 -13.35 -14.28 3.46
C THR A 145 -13.50 -13.34 2.26
N VAL A 146 -14.61 -12.59 2.17
CA VAL A 146 -14.78 -11.58 1.12
C VAL A 146 -13.78 -10.43 1.30
N TYR A 147 -13.55 -9.96 2.54
CA TYR A 147 -12.53 -8.93 2.79
C TYR A 147 -11.13 -9.42 2.45
N THR A 148 -10.78 -10.64 2.85
CA THR A 148 -9.52 -11.30 2.51
C THR A 148 -9.32 -11.35 1.00
N SER A 149 -10.35 -11.75 0.25
CA SER A 149 -10.30 -11.84 -1.21
C SER A 149 -10.13 -10.47 -1.89
N ARG A 150 -10.81 -9.43 -1.38
CA ARG A 150 -10.65 -8.05 -1.86
C ARG A 150 -9.23 -7.52 -1.61
N LEU A 151 -8.71 -7.69 -0.38
CA LEU A 151 -7.34 -7.30 -0.05
C LEU A 151 -6.32 -8.01 -0.93
N LEU A 152 -6.52 -9.30 -1.20
CA LEU A 152 -5.64 -10.05 -2.09
C LEU A 152 -5.60 -9.46 -3.50
N SER A 153 -6.75 -9.12 -4.08
CA SER A 153 -6.83 -8.52 -5.42
C SER A 153 -6.13 -7.15 -5.48
N PHE A 154 -6.32 -6.30 -4.46
CA PHE A 154 -5.67 -5.00 -4.41
C PHE A 154 -4.17 -5.11 -4.13
N LYS A 155 -3.75 -6.03 -3.25
CA LYS A 155 -2.33 -6.35 -3.01
C LYS A 155 -1.62 -6.78 -4.30
N VAL A 156 -2.26 -7.62 -5.13
CA VAL A 156 -1.70 -8.01 -6.44
C VAL A 156 -1.52 -6.78 -7.32
N SER A 157 -2.53 -5.91 -7.42
CA SER A 157 -2.46 -4.69 -8.22
C SER A 157 -1.34 -3.75 -7.75
N LEU A 158 -1.24 -3.51 -6.45
CA LEU A 158 -0.17 -2.70 -5.85
C LEU A 158 1.22 -3.32 -6.06
N ASN A 159 1.35 -4.65 -5.95
CA ASN A 159 2.62 -5.32 -6.18
C ASN A 159 3.04 -5.25 -7.66
N LEU A 160 2.09 -5.30 -8.60
CA LEU A 160 2.36 -5.12 -10.02
C LEU A 160 2.88 -3.71 -10.30
N ILE A 161 2.21 -2.68 -9.77
CA ILE A 161 2.67 -1.28 -9.85
C ILE A 161 4.09 -1.18 -9.29
N PHE A 162 4.31 -1.69 -8.07
CA PHE A 162 5.63 -1.67 -7.44
C PHE A 162 6.70 -2.36 -8.30
N SER A 163 6.40 -3.53 -8.86
CA SER A 163 7.36 -4.33 -9.63
C SER A 163 7.73 -3.67 -10.95
N VAL A 164 6.73 -3.12 -11.66
CA VAL A 164 6.94 -2.39 -12.92
C VAL A 164 7.76 -1.13 -12.66
N THR A 165 7.39 -0.31 -11.68
CA THR A 165 8.14 0.92 -11.37
C THR A 165 9.57 0.62 -10.92
N THR A 166 9.78 -0.44 -10.13
CA THR A 166 11.12 -0.84 -9.69
C THR A 166 11.97 -1.35 -10.87
N PHE A 167 11.35 -2.04 -11.82
CA PHE A 167 12.03 -2.49 -13.03
C PHE A 167 12.47 -1.32 -13.90
N GLU A 168 11.56 -0.35 -14.15
CA GLU A 168 11.85 0.88 -14.90
C GLU A 168 12.98 1.69 -14.26
N MET A 169 12.99 1.79 -12.92
CA MET A 169 14.11 2.40 -12.18
C MET A 169 15.44 1.72 -12.51
N LYS A 170 15.50 0.40 -12.30
CA LYS A 170 16.73 -0.37 -12.47
C LYS A 170 17.22 -0.36 -13.92
N TYR A 171 16.29 -0.39 -14.88
CA TYR A 171 16.62 -0.29 -16.29
C TYR A 171 17.21 1.09 -16.65
N SER A 172 16.62 2.16 -16.13
CA SER A 172 17.12 3.53 -16.34
C SER A 172 18.52 3.72 -15.75
N GLU A 173 18.75 3.26 -14.52
CA GLU A 173 20.09 3.30 -13.88
C GLU A 173 21.16 2.57 -14.70
N LEU A 174 20.83 1.39 -15.25
CA LEU A 174 21.75 0.61 -16.09
C LEU A 174 22.08 1.31 -17.42
N MET A 175 21.09 1.95 -18.04
CA MET A 175 21.31 2.69 -19.29
C MET A 175 22.15 3.95 -19.08
N ASP A 176 21.93 4.67 -17.99
CA ASP A 176 22.75 5.83 -17.64
C ASP A 176 24.22 5.44 -17.36
N HIS A 177 24.44 4.32 -16.66
CA HIS A 177 25.79 3.79 -16.42
C HIS A 177 26.52 3.39 -17.72
N ASN A 178 25.82 2.77 -18.68
CA ASN A 178 26.40 2.41 -19.98
C ASN A 178 26.78 3.64 -20.80
N LEU A 179 25.90 4.66 -20.87
CA LEU A 179 26.17 5.91 -21.57
C LEU A 179 27.35 6.67 -20.95
N THR A 180 27.48 6.64 -19.62
CA THR A 180 28.59 7.29 -18.91
C THR A 180 29.93 6.59 -19.17
N ASN A 181 29.94 5.25 -19.24
CA ASN A 181 31.14 4.48 -19.58
C ASN A 181 31.58 4.70 -21.03
N GLU A 182 30.65 4.70 -22.00
CA GLU A 182 30.97 4.98 -23.41
C GLU A 182 31.50 6.41 -23.60
N SER A 183 30.91 7.39 -22.91
CA SER A 183 31.37 8.79 -22.95
C SER A 183 32.78 8.95 -22.38
N THR A 184 33.10 8.22 -21.30
CA THR A 184 34.44 8.23 -20.69
C THR A 184 35.49 7.62 -21.61
N ILE A 185 35.16 6.50 -22.26
CA ILE A 185 36.03 5.85 -23.25
C ILE A 185 36.30 6.78 -24.44
N LEU A 186 35.29 7.48 -24.94
CA LEU A 186 35.43 8.41 -26.06
C LEU A 186 36.29 9.63 -25.73
N ILE A 187 36.23 10.14 -24.49
CA ILE A 187 37.08 11.25 -24.02
C ILE A 187 38.55 10.80 -23.92
N ASP A 188 38.81 9.60 -23.40
CA ASP A 188 40.18 9.08 -23.27
C ASP A 188 40.83 8.80 -24.63
N ILE A 189 40.08 8.28 -25.61
CA ILE A 189 40.55 8.08 -26.99
C ILE A 189 40.89 9.41 -27.65
N ARG A 190 40.05 10.43 -27.46
CA ARG A 190 40.26 11.77 -28.03
C ARG A 190 41.51 12.45 -27.44
N ASN A 191 41.79 12.25 -26.15
CA ASN A 191 42.99 12.79 -25.51
C ASN A 191 44.29 12.06 -25.91
N HIS A 192 44.19 10.80 -26.33
CA HIS A 192 45.35 10.02 -26.82
C HIS A 192 45.70 10.27 -28.30
N GLN A 193 44.78 10.82 -29.11
CA GLN A 193 45.06 11.17 -30.52
C GLN A 193 45.60 12.59 -30.73
N VAL A 194 45.73 13.41 -29.68
CA VAL A 194 46.22 14.80 -29.75
C VAL A 194 47.64 14.95 -29.18
N ARG A 195 48.39 13.85 -29.08
CA ARG A 195 49.84 13.83 -28.79
C ARG A 195 50.60 13.23 -29.95
#